data_AF-A0A843HLI5-F1
#
_entry.id   AF-A0A843HLI5-F1
#
_cell.length_a   1.000
_cell.length_b   1.000
_cell.length_c   1.000
_cell.angle_alpha   90.00
_cell.angle_beta   90.00
_cell.angle_gamma   90.00
#
_symmetry.space_group_name_H-M   'P 1'
#
loop_
_entity.id
_entity.type
_entity.pdbx_description
1 polymer ?
#
loop_
_entity_poly.entity_id
_entity_poly.type
_entity_poly.pdbx_seq_one_letter_code
_entity_poly.pdbx_strand_id
1 'polypeptide(L)'
;MYIDYEANMYKSYNSLHPNAVKGKSNFNNWYQRRYLINKIYSRFNIRLPEDYDLNTFRFLVFVFGSVGLFKKEDFTFYAPYSIESFNMYYNPYKIASRPLSEDGRILPELDVRGAIVDKDAVIIKAFDDYRGFNDLIDDYAESLANFDRAIKTALMNSNVNLVAFAKDKKQALEIQTAYAKATEGEPLVIMDKGLEPEELEKLLIPFTNHDTAGIVDKLLTSRRAVVNNFLTEIGIENANINKKERLNSDEVNANNDEVESIIDIVYGNLKEGFEKARDVLGIDMSIELNRPEEAPDQEAREGGEEDV
;
A
#
# COMPACT_ATOMS: atom_id res chain seq x y z
N MET A 1 17.80 11.92 19.76
CA MET A 1 16.34 11.97 19.57
C MET A 1 15.81 10.96 18.55
N TYR A 2 16.65 10.28 17.74
CA TYR A 2 16.21 9.26 16.78
C TYR A 2 16.09 7.82 17.35
N ILE A 3 16.97 7.47 18.31
CA ILE A 3 17.07 6.10 18.86
C ILE A 3 15.85 5.73 19.72
N ASP A 4 15.23 6.74 20.36
CA ASP A 4 14.09 6.53 21.26
C ASP A 4 12.75 6.42 20.50
N TYR A 5 12.69 6.93 19.26
CA TYR A 5 11.50 6.81 18.41
C TYR A 5 11.37 5.38 17.85
N GLU A 6 12.46 4.80 17.35
CA GLU A 6 12.45 3.42 16.86
C GLU A 6 12.22 2.38 17.98
N ALA A 7 12.82 2.60 19.16
CA ALA A 7 12.62 1.73 20.31
C ALA A 7 11.17 1.76 20.83
N ASN A 8 10.53 2.93 20.84
CA ASN A 8 9.11 3.06 21.16
C ASN A 8 8.20 2.54 20.04
N MET A 9 8.60 2.67 18.77
CA MET A 9 7.89 2.08 17.63
C MET A 9 7.84 0.56 17.71
N TYR A 10 8.98 -0.09 17.97
CA TYR A 10 9.07 -1.55 18.09
C TYR A 10 8.27 -2.09 19.28
N LYS A 11 8.27 -1.36 20.41
CA LYS A 11 7.40 -1.66 21.55
C LYS A 11 5.93 -1.51 21.20
N SER A 12 5.50 -0.44 20.52
CA SER A 12 4.09 -0.27 20.12
C SER A 12 3.61 -1.34 19.13
N TYR A 13 4.50 -1.80 18.24
CA TYR A 13 4.22 -2.86 17.28
C TYR A 13 4.03 -4.22 17.96
N ASN A 14 4.81 -4.51 19.00
CA ASN A 14 4.73 -5.76 19.75
C ASN A 14 3.73 -5.73 20.92
N SER A 15 3.29 -4.55 21.38
CA SER A 15 2.35 -4.37 22.50
C SER A 15 0.90 -4.29 22.02
N LEU A 16 0.46 -5.26 21.21
CA LEU A 16 -0.92 -5.34 20.73
C LEU A 16 -1.84 -5.85 21.85
N HIS A 17 -2.27 -4.96 22.74
CA HIS A 17 -3.40 -5.23 23.63
C HIS A 17 -4.73 -5.09 22.85
N PRO A 18 -5.70 -6.01 23.02
CA PRO A 18 -7.01 -5.94 22.37
C PRO A 18 -7.79 -4.63 22.62
N ASN A 19 -7.45 -3.89 23.68
CA ASN A 19 -8.12 -2.66 24.08
C ASN A 19 -7.56 -1.36 23.45
N ALA A 20 -6.51 -1.43 22.63
CA ALA A 20 -5.89 -0.23 22.01
C ALA A 20 -6.07 -0.22 20.48
N VAL A 21 -7.29 -0.50 20.01
CA VAL A 21 -7.63 -0.55 18.58
C VAL A 21 -7.66 0.85 17.99
N LYS A 22 -6.53 1.32 17.46
CA LYS A 22 -6.50 2.43 16.49
C LYS A 22 -6.27 1.83 15.10
N GLY A 23 -7.33 1.68 14.31
CA GLY A 23 -7.29 1.12 12.95
C GLY A 23 -6.44 1.96 11.99
N LYS A 24 -6.56 3.29 12.08
CA LYS A 24 -5.93 4.25 11.15
C LYS A 24 -4.59 4.84 11.60
N SER A 25 -4.16 4.59 12.84
CA SER A 25 -2.92 5.17 13.40
C SER A 25 -2.03 4.09 14.02
N ASN A 26 -1.77 3.05 13.26
CA ASN A 26 -0.80 2.01 13.63
C ASN A 26 0.27 1.87 12.53
N PHE A 27 1.48 1.46 12.91
CA PHE A 27 2.61 1.32 11.99
C PHE A 27 2.31 0.46 10.77
N ASN A 28 1.51 -0.60 10.97
CA ASN A 28 1.17 -1.53 9.91
C ASN A 28 0.30 -0.87 8.83
N ASN A 29 -0.65 -0.01 9.22
CA ASN A 29 -1.47 0.76 8.29
C ASN A 29 -0.57 1.67 7.42
N TRP A 30 0.35 2.43 8.02
CA TRP A 30 1.28 3.28 7.26
C TRP A 30 2.14 2.51 6.27
N TYR A 31 2.61 1.32 6.65
CA TYR A 31 3.32 0.42 5.75
C TYR A 31 2.43 -0.01 4.57
N GLN A 32 1.20 -0.45 4.83
CA GLN A 32 0.27 -0.86 3.76
C GLN A 32 -0.10 0.31 2.85
N ARG A 33 -0.29 1.53 3.38
CA ARG A 33 -0.50 2.73 2.55
C ARG A 33 0.65 2.95 1.58
N ARG A 34 1.90 2.91 2.07
CA ARG A 34 3.09 3.10 1.23
C ARG A 34 3.19 2.03 0.15
N TYR A 35 2.88 0.78 0.49
CA TYR A 35 2.82 -0.32 -0.46
C TYR A 35 1.81 -0.07 -1.59
N LEU A 36 0.59 0.35 -1.26
CA LEU A 36 -0.48 0.63 -2.23
C LEU A 36 -0.18 1.87 -3.10
N ILE A 37 0.32 2.96 -2.50
CA ILE A 37 0.73 4.18 -3.24
C ILE A 37 1.77 3.85 -4.30
N ASN A 38 2.77 3.02 -3.98
CA ASN A 38 3.80 2.64 -4.94
C ASN A 38 3.23 1.85 -6.13
N LYS A 39 2.15 1.09 -5.92
CA LYS A 39 1.45 0.41 -7.03
C LYS A 39 0.74 1.39 -7.94
N ILE A 40 0.09 2.41 -7.37
CA ILE A 40 -0.51 3.50 -8.17
C ILE A 40 0.59 4.23 -8.97
N TYR A 41 1.70 4.60 -8.34
CA TYR A 41 2.82 5.27 -9.03
C TYR A 41 3.39 4.45 -10.18
N SER A 42 3.39 3.12 -10.04
CA SER A 42 3.91 2.24 -11.10
C SER A 42 3.06 2.22 -12.38
N ARG A 43 1.83 2.76 -12.35
CA ARG A 43 0.97 2.88 -13.54
C ARG A 43 1.34 4.05 -14.44
N PHE A 44 2.08 5.04 -13.92
CA PHE A 44 2.32 6.29 -14.63
C PHE A 44 3.81 6.56 -14.83
N ASN A 45 4.20 6.65 -16.10
CA ASN A 45 5.48 7.19 -16.52
C ASN A 45 5.32 8.69 -16.74
N ILE A 46 5.76 9.49 -15.76
CA ILE A 46 5.64 10.96 -15.79
C ILE A 46 7.01 11.56 -16.05
N ARG A 47 7.10 12.44 -17.05
CA ARG A 47 8.25 13.30 -17.31
C ARG A 47 7.91 14.73 -16.92
N LEU A 48 8.77 15.32 -16.10
CA LEU A 48 8.71 16.72 -15.66
C LEU A 48 9.98 17.46 -16.12
N PRO A 49 9.99 18.81 -16.07
CA PRO A 49 11.22 19.60 -16.13
C PRO A 49 12.30 19.12 -15.15
N GLU A 50 13.58 19.33 -15.48
CA GLU A 50 14.71 18.82 -14.69
C GLU A 50 14.77 19.39 -13.26
N ASP A 51 14.28 20.61 -13.08
CA ASP A 51 14.22 21.32 -11.80
C ASP A 51 13.04 20.89 -10.92
N TYR A 52 12.11 20.09 -11.44
CA TYR A 52 10.92 19.64 -10.73
C TYR A 52 11.15 18.30 -10.02
N ASP A 53 10.91 18.26 -8.71
CA ASP A 53 10.98 16.98 -7.97
C ASP A 53 9.76 16.09 -8.27
N LEU A 54 9.99 14.96 -8.93
CA LEU A 54 8.93 14.01 -9.28
C LEU A 54 8.23 13.41 -8.07
N ASN A 55 8.95 13.17 -6.96
CA ASN A 55 8.36 12.50 -5.80
C ASN A 55 7.33 13.37 -5.09
N THR A 56 7.66 14.65 -4.89
CA THR A 56 6.76 15.63 -4.31
C THR A 56 5.59 15.92 -5.24
N PHE A 57 5.84 16.06 -6.55
CA PHE A 57 4.78 16.20 -7.55
C PHE A 57 3.76 15.05 -7.47
N ARG A 58 4.24 13.80 -7.49
CA ARG A 58 3.39 12.60 -7.36
C ARG A 58 2.60 12.61 -6.06
N PHE A 59 3.23 12.98 -4.95
CA PHE A 59 2.55 13.06 -3.66
C PHE A 59 1.44 14.11 -3.66
N LEU A 60 1.71 15.32 -4.17
CA LEU A 60 0.69 16.37 -4.25
C LEU A 60 -0.49 15.96 -5.14
N VAL A 61 -0.23 15.37 -6.30
CA VAL A 61 -1.32 15.01 -7.21
C VAL A 61 -2.06 13.76 -6.74
N PHE A 62 -1.36 12.67 -6.44
CA PHE A 62 -2.03 11.40 -6.15
C PHE A 62 -2.53 11.27 -4.71
N VAL A 63 -1.93 11.99 -3.75
CA VAL A 63 -2.36 11.96 -2.34
C VAL A 63 -3.22 13.17 -2.00
N PHE A 64 -2.75 14.39 -2.27
CA PHE A 64 -3.56 15.60 -2.01
C PHE A 64 -4.61 15.87 -3.08
N GLY A 65 -4.50 15.24 -4.25
CA GLY A 65 -5.50 15.28 -5.31
C GLY A 65 -5.25 16.30 -6.40
N SER A 66 -4.51 17.36 -6.10
CA SER A 66 -4.14 18.36 -7.10
C SER A 66 -2.91 19.19 -6.71
N VAL A 67 -2.31 19.82 -7.70
CA VAL A 67 -1.21 20.77 -7.55
C VAL A 67 -1.38 21.93 -8.52
N GLY A 68 -0.99 23.13 -8.09
CA GLY A 68 -1.00 24.33 -8.94
C GLY A 68 0.34 24.50 -9.63
N LEU A 69 0.32 24.81 -10.92
CA LEU A 69 1.45 25.25 -11.72
C LEU A 69 1.33 26.76 -11.95
N PHE A 70 2.44 27.45 -11.72
CA PHE A 70 2.51 28.89 -11.77
C PHE A 70 3.68 29.32 -12.65
N LYS A 71 3.50 30.46 -13.30
CA LYS A 71 4.58 31.18 -13.99
C LYS A 71 4.69 32.58 -13.41
N LYS A 72 5.90 32.96 -13.05
CA LYS A 72 6.21 34.30 -12.56
C LYS A 72 7.52 34.77 -13.18
N GLU A 73 7.42 35.84 -13.96
CA GLU A 73 8.53 36.35 -14.78
C GLU A 73 9.10 35.23 -15.67
N ASP A 74 10.36 34.87 -15.48
CA ASP A 74 11.06 33.83 -16.22
C ASP A 74 11.08 32.46 -15.50
N PHE A 75 10.43 32.35 -14.34
CA PHE A 75 10.43 31.13 -13.53
C PHE A 75 9.07 30.43 -13.55
N THR A 76 9.09 29.10 -13.61
CA THR A 76 7.92 28.24 -13.47
C THR A 76 8.11 27.31 -12.29
N PHE A 77 7.04 27.06 -11.54
CA PHE A 77 7.08 26.10 -10.44
C PHE A 77 5.72 25.46 -10.23
N TYR A 78 5.73 24.31 -9.55
CA TYR A 78 4.52 23.74 -8.96
C TYR A 78 4.52 23.97 -7.45
N ALA A 79 3.33 24.14 -6.88
CA ALA A 79 3.17 24.25 -5.43
C ALA A 79 1.73 23.89 -5.01
N PRO A 80 1.52 23.56 -3.72
CA PRO A 80 0.20 23.61 -3.11
C PRO A 80 -0.40 25.01 -3.31
N TYR A 81 -1.73 25.07 -3.43
CA TYR A 81 -2.45 26.30 -3.69
C TYR A 81 -3.66 26.45 -2.79
N SER A 82 -4.08 27.70 -2.59
CA SER A 82 -5.35 28.07 -1.96
C SER A 82 -6.29 28.62 -3.02
N ILE A 83 -7.59 28.32 -2.90
CA ILE A 83 -8.63 28.86 -3.77
C ILE A 83 -9.05 30.23 -3.20
N GLU A 84 -8.96 31.28 -4.01
CA GLU A 84 -9.41 32.63 -3.65
C GLU A 84 -10.83 32.93 -4.13
N SER A 85 -11.23 32.35 -5.28
CA SER A 85 -12.60 32.48 -5.78
C SER A 85 -12.97 31.35 -6.72
N PHE A 86 -14.27 31.16 -6.93
CA PHE A 86 -14.84 30.16 -7.86
C PHE A 86 -15.45 30.82 -9.09
N ASN A 87 -15.55 30.06 -10.19
CA ASN A 87 -16.31 30.46 -11.38
C ASN A 87 -17.80 30.10 -11.24
N MET A 88 -18.59 30.34 -12.30
CA MET A 88 -20.03 30.04 -12.31
C MET A 88 -20.39 28.55 -12.16
N TYR A 89 -19.43 27.64 -12.40
CA TYR A 89 -19.58 26.20 -12.28
C TYR A 89 -18.99 25.65 -10.97
N TYR A 90 -18.64 26.53 -10.03
CA TYR A 90 -18.02 26.18 -8.76
C TYR A 90 -16.62 25.56 -8.88
N ASN A 91 -15.94 25.73 -10.01
CA ASN A 91 -14.53 25.36 -10.17
C ASN A 91 -13.63 26.51 -9.68
N PRO A 92 -12.41 26.21 -9.20
CA PRO A 92 -11.43 27.23 -8.85
C PRO A 92 -11.19 28.20 -10.03
N TYR A 93 -11.38 29.50 -9.78
CA TYR A 93 -11.17 30.56 -10.78
C TYR A 93 -9.90 31.35 -10.53
N LYS A 94 -9.65 31.69 -9.26
CA LYS A 94 -8.42 32.34 -8.82
C LYS A 94 -7.76 31.51 -7.75
N ILE A 95 -6.46 31.32 -7.90
CA ILE A 95 -5.64 30.59 -6.95
C ILE A 95 -4.41 31.39 -6.53
N ALA A 96 -3.89 31.07 -5.36
CA ALA A 96 -2.69 31.67 -4.80
C ALA A 96 -1.77 30.59 -4.24
N SER A 97 -0.47 30.85 -4.29
CA SER A 97 0.54 30.02 -3.62
C SER A 97 1.56 30.89 -2.92
N ARG A 98 2.01 30.44 -1.74
CA ARG A 98 3.00 31.11 -0.92
C ARG A 98 4.06 30.11 -0.45
N PRO A 99 5.02 29.74 -1.31
CA PRO A 99 6.12 28.90 -0.91
C PRO A 99 6.94 29.55 0.22
N LEU A 100 7.35 28.73 1.17
CA LEU A 100 8.19 29.14 2.29
C LEU A 100 9.61 28.62 2.06
N SER A 101 10.60 29.41 2.47
CA SER A 101 11.99 28.99 2.60
C SER A 101 12.17 28.02 3.78
N GLU A 102 13.36 27.40 3.87
CA GLU A 102 13.72 26.52 4.98
C GLU A 102 13.61 27.20 6.37
N ASP A 103 13.86 28.51 6.44
CA ASP A 103 13.72 29.32 7.67
C ASP A 103 12.29 29.83 7.90
N GLY A 104 11.31 29.35 7.11
CA GLY A 104 9.89 29.65 7.27
C GLY A 104 9.47 31.05 6.81
N ARG A 105 10.31 31.73 6.03
CA ARG A 105 9.97 33.04 5.43
C ARG A 105 9.29 32.83 4.09
N ILE A 106 8.40 33.75 3.72
CA ILE A 106 7.80 33.74 2.39
C ILE A 106 8.91 34.05 1.39
N LEU A 107 9.01 33.24 0.32
CA LEU A 107 9.84 33.50 -0.84
C LEU A 107 9.13 34.52 -1.74
N PRO A 108 9.49 35.83 -1.70
CA PRO A 108 8.73 36.86 -2.40
C PRO A 108 8.71 36.67 -3.91
N GLU A 109 9.74 36.05 -4.47
CA GLU A 109 9.87 35.65 -5.87
C GLU A 109 8.87 34.56 -6.26
N LEU A 110 8.35 33.77 -5.31
CA LEU A 110 7.36 32.72 -5.54
C LEU A 110 5.96 33.02 -4.96
N ASP A 111 5.75 34.14 -4.25
CA ASP A 111 4.40 34.57 -3.80
C ASP A 111 3.55 34.97 -5.02
N VAL A 112 2.51 34.19 -5.28
CA VAL A 112 1.54 34.40 -6.37
C VAL A 112 0.16 34.54 -5.76
N ARG A 113 -0.57 35.60 -6.15
CA ARG A 113 -1.93 35.90 -5.68
C ARG A 113 -2.83 36.28 -6.85
N GLY A 114 -4.10 35.91 -6.77
CA GLY A 114 -5.10 36.25 -7.78
C GLY A 114 -4.83 35.66 -9.16
N ALA A 115 -3.99 34.63 -9.29
CA ALA A 115 -3.67 34.02 -10.56
C ALA A 115 -4.92 33.35 -11.12
N ILE A 116 -5.30 33.75 -12.34
CA ILE A 116 -6.48 33.23 -13.00
C ILE A 116 -6.13 31.85 -13.58
N VAL A 117 -6.92 30.83 -13.22
CA VAL A 117 -6.74 29.47 -13.74
C VAL A 117 -6.98 29.46 -15.26
N ASP A 118 -6.17 28.68 -15.98
CA ASP A 118 -6.11 28.58 -17.44
C ASP A 118 -5.68 29.87 -18.16
N LYS A 119 -5.08 30.81 -17.42
CA LYS A 119 -4.50 32.04 -17.97
C LYS A 119 -3.14 32.39 -17.36
N ASP A 120 -3.09 32.49 -16.04
CA ASP A 120 -1.89 32.83 -15.26
C ASP A 120 -1.36 31.61 -14.48
N ALA A 121 -2.19 30.59 -14.29
CA ALA A 121 -1.85 29.35 -13.60
C ALA A 121 -2.66 28.17 -14.18
N VAL A 122 -2.20 26.94 -13.94
CA VAL A 122 -2.89 25.70 -14.33
C VAL A 122 -2.99 24.78 -13.13
N ILE A 123 -4.11 24.10 -12.95
CA ILE A 123 -4.26 23.08 -11.90
C ILE A 123 -4.14 21.70 -12.54
N ILE A 124 -3.20 20.89 -12.05
CA ILE A 124 -3.15 19.47 -12.37
C ILE A 124 -3.91 18.72 -11.28
N LYS A 125 -4.93 17.94 -11.68
CA LYS A 125 -5.80 17.19 -10.77
C LYS A 125 -5.76 15.69 -11.10
N ALA A 126 -5.89 14.85 -10.08
CA ALA A 126 -6.05 13.40 -10.28
C ALA A 126 -7.51 13.06 -10.63
N PHE A 127 -8.45 13.49 -9.78
CA PHE A 127 -9.89 13.25 -9.97
C PHE A 127 -10.63 14.55 -10.26
N ASP A 128 -11.86 14.43 -10.78
CA ASP A 128 -12.69 15.58 -11.15
C ASP A 128 -13.12 16.44 -9.97
N ASP A 129 -13.19 15.85 -8.79
CA ASP A 129 -13.50 16.51 -7.52
C ASP A 129 -12.24 17.05 -6.81
N TYR A 130 -11.09 17.06 -7.48
CA TYR A 130 -9.79 17.50 -6.97
C TYR A 130 -9.25 16.67 -5.79
N ARG A 131 -9.83 15.48 -5.53
CA ARG A 131 -9.30 14.54 -4.53
C ARG A 131 -8.20 13.66 -5.11
N GLY A 132 -7.49 13.01 -4.19
CA GLY A 132 -6.48 11.99 -4.50
C GLY A 132 -6.98 10.60 -4.13
N PHE A 133 -6.09 9.62 -4.25
CA PHE A 133 -6.35 8.21 -3.94
C PHE A 133 -6.48 7.89 -2.45
N ASN A 134 -6.43 8.89 -1.55
CA ASN A 134 -6.45 8.65 -0.11
C ASN A 134 -7.63 7.80 0.33
N ASP A 135 -8.85 8.11 -0.11
CA ASP A 135 -10.04 7.38 0.32
C ASP A 135 -9.93 5.88 -0.05
N LEU A 136 -9.44 5.59 -1.26
CA LEU A 136 -9.19 4.23 -1.74
C LEU A 136 -8.05 3.54 -0.96
N ILE A 137 -6.92 4.22 -0.82
CA ILE A 137 -5.73 3.69 -0.13
C ILE A 137 -6.04 3.39 1.34
N ASP A 138 -6.81 4.25 2.00
CA ASP A 138 -7.14 4.14 3.42
C ASP A 138 -7.95 2.87 3.69
N ASP A 139 -8.98 2.61 2.87
CA ASP A 139 -9.87 1.46 3.04
C ASP A 139 -9.13 0.13 2.86
N TYR A 140 -8.35 0.04 1.77
CA TYR A 140 -7.53 -1.13 1.49
C TYR A 140 -6.40 -1.32 2.51
N ALA A 141 -5.72 -0.25 2.93
CA ALA A 141 -4.65 -0.32 3.91
C ALA A 141 -5.17 -0.76 5.29
N GLU A 142 -6.35 -0.28 5.70
CA GLU A 142 -6.99 -0.71 6.95
C GLU A 142 -7.37 -2.19 6.91
N SER A 143 -7.98 -2.64 5.81
CA SER A 143 -8.32 -4.04 5.57
C SER A 143 -7.09 -4.95 5.63
N LEU A 144 -6.03 -4.62 4.89
CA LEU A 144 -4.77 -5.36 4.90
C LEU A 144 -4.13 -5.38 6.30
N ALA A 145 -4.17 -4.26 7.02
CA ALA A 145 -3.61 -4.19 8.35
C ALA A 145 -4.36 -5.06 9.36
N ASN A 146 -5.68 -5.21 9.21
CA ASN A 146 -6.49 -6.10 10.02
C ASN A 146 -6.19 -7.58 9.72
N PHE A 147 -6.02 -7.95 8.44
CA PHE A 147 -5.60 -9.31 8.08
C PHE A 147 -4.22 -9.66 8.63
N ASP A 148 -3.23 -8.77 8.51
CA ASP A 148 -1.90 -8.97 9.07
C ASP A 148 -1.94 -9.19 10.59
N ARG A 149 -2.81 -8.44 11.29
CA ARG A 149 -3.00 -8.60 12.73
C ARG A 149 -3.62 -9.96 13.04
N ALA A 150 -4.69 -10.33 12.34
CA ALA A 150 -5.36 -11.62 12.55
C ALA A 150 -4.41 -12.80 12.30
N ILE A 151 -3.59 -12.73 11.24
CA ILE A 151 -2.56 -13.73 10.93
C ILE A 151 -1.54 -13.82 12.07
N LYS A 152 -1.00 -12.69 12.53
CA LYS A 152 -0.03 -12.67 13.64
C LYS A 152 -0.61 -13.23 14.94
N THR A 153 -1.85 -12.88 15.28
CA THR A 153 -2.54 -13.42 16.45
C THR A 153 -2.80 -14.91 16.32
N ALA A 154 -3.25 -15.37 15.14
CA ALA A 154 -3.46 -16.79 14.87
C ALA A 154 -2.14 -17.57 14.97
N LEU A 155 -1.03 -17.04 14.44
CA LEU A 155 0.31 -17.63 14.57
C LEU A 155 0.79 -17.67 16.03
N MET A 156 0.60 -16.59 16.79
CA MET A 156 0.92 -16.56 18.23
C MET A 156 0.12 -17.62 19.00
N ASN A 157 -1.17 -17.79 18.68
CA ASN A 157 -2.01 -18.81 19.29
C ASN A 157 -1.70 -20.23 18.79
N SER A 158 -1.05 -20.36 17.63
CA SER A 158 -0.61 -21.64 17.08
C SER A 158 0.70 -22.16 17.71
N ASN A 159 1.45 -21.30 18.40
CA ASN A 159 2.57 -21.74 19.20
C ASN A 159 2.05 -22.72 20.27
N VAL A 160 2.59 -23.93 20.28
CA VAL A 160 2.22 -24.97 21.23
C VAL A 160 2.61 -24.51 22.63
N ASN A 161 1.63 -24.04 23.39
CA ASN A 161 1.81 -23.80 24.82
C ASN A 161 1.70 -25.16 25.53
N LEU A 162 2.85 -25.73 25.89
CA LEU A 162 2.94 -26.86 26.80
C LEU A 162 2.79 -26.34 28.22
N VAL A 163 1.64 -26.60 28.84
CA VAL A 163 1.43 -26.33 30.25
C VAL A 163 1.82 -27.60 31.02
N ALA A 164 2.81 -27.48 31.90
CA ALA A 164 3.23 -28.54 32.79
C ALA A 164 2.78 -28.23 34.23
N PHE A 165 2.11 -29.19 34.88
CA PHE A 165 1.84 -29.11 36.32
C PHE A 165 3.01 -29.73 37.09
N ALA A 166 3.40 -29.11 38.21
CA ALA A 166 4.48 -29.62 39.06
C ALA A 166 3.99 -29.69 40.51
N LYS A 167 4.37 -30.77 41.21
CA LYS A 167 4.04 -31.03 42.62
C LYS A 167 4.80 -30.09 43.56
N ASP A 168 6.02 -29.67 43.20
CA ASP A 168 6.84 -28.71 43.94
C ASP A 168 7.76 -27.85 43.04
N LYS A 169 8.46 -26.87 43.64
CA LYS A 169 9.38 -25.96 42.91
C LYS A 169 10.59 -26.66 42.30
N LYS A 170 11.04 -27.79 42.87
CA LYS A 170 12.20 -28.54 42.37
C LYS A 170 11.81 -29.24 41.07
N GLN A 171 10.65 -29.88 41.05
CA GLN A 171 10.10 -30.54 39.87
C GLN A 171 9.81 -29.54 38.73
N ALA A 172 9.33 -28.34 39.05
CA ALA A 172 9.13 -27.29 38.04
C ALA A 172 10.43 -26.87 37.33
N LEU A 173 11.53 -26.76 38.08
CA LEU A 173 12.84 -26.39 37.54
C LEU A 173 13.43 -27.52 36.67
N GLU A 174 13.24 -28.77 37.07
CA GLU A 174 13.65 -29.95 36.31
C GLU A 174 12.89 -30.06 34.98
N ILE A 175 11.57 -29.87 34.98
CA ILE A 175 10.74 -29.85 33.76
C ILE A 175 11.18 -28.70 32.82
N GLN A 176 11.45 -27.51 33.35
CA GLN A 176 11.91 -26.38 32.56
C GLN A 176 13.29 -26.63 31.92
N THR A 177 14.21 -27.26 32.67
CA THR A 177 15.55 -27.62 32.19
C THR A 177 15.48 -28.71 31.13
N ALA A 178 14.62 -29.71 31.32
CA ALA A 178 14.39 -30.77 30.36
C ALA A 178 13.80 -30.23 29.04
N TYR A 179 12.81 -29.33 29.13
CA TYR A 179 12.23 -28.69 27.97
C TYR A 179 13.25 -27.85 27.21
N ALA A 180 14.07 -27.05 27.91
CA ALA A 180 15.13 -26.25 27.31
C ALA A 180 16.13 -27.11 26.51
N LYS A 181 16.66 -28.17 27.12
CA LYS A 181 17.60 -29.11 26.46
C LYS A 181 17.00 -29.83 25.26
N ALA A 182 15.73 -30.24 25.36
CA ALA A 182 15.00 -30.84 24.25
C ALA A 182 14.82 -29.84 23.09
N THR A 183 14.50 -28.57 23.37
CA THR A 183 14.36 -27.52 22.35
C THR A 183 15.69 -27.07 21.75
N GLU A 184 16.80 -27.23 22.47
CA GLU A 184 18.17 -26.99 21.98
C GLU A 184 18.68 -28.12 21.06
N GLY A 185 17.93 -29.21 20.92
CA GLY A 185 18.28 -30.32 20.04
C GLY A 185 19.27 -31.31 20.63
N GLU A 186 19.39 -31.39 21.96
CA GLU A 186 20.23 -32.41 22.61
C GLU A 186 19.66 -33.82 22.35
N PRO A 187 20.46 -34.75 21.80
CA PRO A 187 19.98 -36.08 21.41
C PRO A 187 19.65 -37.00 22.59
N LEU A 188 20.03 -36.64 23.83
CA LEU A 188 19.73 -37.40 25.03
C LEU A 188 19.55 -36.47 26.24
N VAL A 189 18.33 -36.37 26.75
CA VAL A 189 18.01 -35.64 27.99
C VAL A 189 17.81 -36.66 29.12
N ILE A 190 18.71 -36.66 30.10
CA ILE A 190 18.65 -37.54 31.28
C ILE A 190 17.93 -36.79 32.40
N MET A 191 16.83 -37.37 32.92
CA MET A 191 16.03 -36.81 34.02
C MET A 191 16.05 -37.73 35.25
N ASP A 192 15.69 -37.19 36.42
CA ASP A 192 15.64 -37.95 37.67
C ASP A 192 14.53 -39.02 37.64
N LYS A 193 14.77 -40.16 38.27
CA LYS A 193 13.95 -41.39 38.16
C LYS A 193 12.54 -41.24 38.74
N GLY A 194 12.29 -40.17 39.50
CA GLY A 194 10.98 -39.84 40.07
C GLY A 194 10.00 -39.20 39.08
N LEU A 195 10.45 -38.84 37.87
CA LEU A 195 9.63 -38.35 36.77
C LEU A 195 9.38 -39.51 35.80
N GLU A 196 8.45 -40.39 36.15
CA GLU A 196 8.03 -41.47 35.25
C GLU A 196 7.42 -40.85 33.96
N PRO A 197 7.75 -41.35 32.75
CA PRO A 197 7.27 -40.81 31.48
C PRO A 197 5.74 -40.70 31.40
N GLU A 198 5.01 -41.66 32.00
CA GLU A 198 3.55 -41.67 32.06
C GLU A 198 2.95 -40.59 32.99
N GLU A 199 3.69 -40.13 34.01
CA GLU A 199 3.28 -38.95 34.79
C GLU A 199 3.55 -37.66 34.01
N LEU A 200 4.67 -37.58 33.28
CA LEU A 200 5.01 -36.41 32.47
C LEU A 200 3.98 -36.16 31.35
N GLU A 201 3.53 -37.21 30.67
CA GLU A 201 2.49 -37.15 29.63
C GLU A 201 1.13 -36.69 30.18
N LYS A 202 0.82 -37.00 31.44
CA LYS A 202 -0.39 -36.50 32.14
C LYS A 202 -0.27 -35.05 32.59
N LEU A 203 0.96 -34.59 32.86
CA LEU A 203 1.24 -33.23 33.31
C LEU A 203 1.38 -32.25 32.15
N LEU A 204 1.82 -32.72 30.99
CA LEU A 204 1.90 -31.97 29.74
C LEU A 204 0.56 -32.06 29.02
N ILE A 205 -0.34 -31.12 29.31
CA ILE A 205 -1.56 -31.00 28.52
C ILE A 205 -1.22 -30.12 27.32
N PRO A 206 -1.21 -30.66 26.07
CA PRO A 206 -1.13 -29.80 24.90
C PRO A 206 -2.33 -28.86 24.94
N PHE A 207 -2.10 -27.58 25.20
CA PHE A 207 -3.15 -26.57 25.20
C PHE A 207 -3.41 -26.14 23.75
N THR A 208 -3.73 -27.11 22.89
CA THR A 208 -3.97 -26.90 21.46
C THR A 208 -5.38 -27.36 21.14
N ASN A 209 -6.37 -26.49 21.40
CA ASN A 209 -7.76 -26.81 21.15
C ASN A 209 -8.31 -26.30 19.80
N HIS A 210 -7.48 -25.79 18.89
CA HIS A 210 -8.02 -25.24 17.64
C HIS A 210 -7.12 -25.51 16.43
N ASP A 211 -7.76 -25.83 15.30
CA ASP A 211 -7.20 -25.87 13.94
C ASP A 211 -6.72 -24.46 13.52
N THR A 212 -5.65 -24.01 14.16
CA THR A 212 -5.05 -22.69 13.96
C THR A 212 -4.34 -22.62 12.60
N ALA A 213 -3.80 -23.73 12.11
CA ALA A 213 -3.18 -23.83 10.78
C ALA A 213 -4.20 -23.55 9.66
N GLY A 214 -5.37 -24.18 9.68
CA GLY A 214 -6.41 -23.96 8.66
C GLY A 214 -6.99 -22.54 8.65
N ILE A 215 -6.94 -21.83 9.79
CA ILE A 215 -7.35 -20.43 9.89
C ILE A 215 -6.31 -19.50 9.25
N VAL A 216 -5.01 -19.73 9.50
CA VAL A 216 -3.94 -18.91 8.92
C VAL A 216 -3.95 -18.97 7.39
N ASP A 217 -4.14 -20.15 6.79
CA ASP A 217 -4.22 -20.31 5.34
C ASP A 217 -5.41 -19.56 4.72
N LYS A 218 -6.57 -19.62 5.38
CA LYS A 218 -7.76 -18.86 4.97
C LYS A 218 -7.54 -17.35 5.05
N LEU A 219 -6.88 -16.88 6.11
CA LEU A 219 -6.55 -15.45 6.27
C LEU A 219 -5.55 -14.98 5.21
N LEU A 220 -4.51 -15.77 4.91
CA LEU A 220 -3.55 -15.45 3.85
C LEU A 220 -4.21 -15.40 2.48
N THR A 221 -5.11 -16.35 2.19
CA THR A 221 -5.87 -16.38 0.94
C THR A 221 -6.80 -15.16 0.83
N SER A 222 -7.53 -14.83 1.89
CA SER A 222 -8.41 -13.66 1.93
C SER A 222 -7.63 -12.35 1.77
N ARG A 223 -6.48 -12.24 2.43
CA ARG A 223 -5.58 -11.09 2.28
C ARG A 223 -5.09 -10.93 0.84
N ARG A 224 -4.75 -12.02 0.15
CA ARG A 224 -4.36 -11.99 -1.27
C ARG A 224 -5.52 -11.52 -2.15
N ALA A 225 -6.74 -11.97 -1.88
CA ALA A 225 -7.93 -11.50 -2.60
C ALA A 225 -8.12 -9.98 -2.47
N VAL A 226 -7.93 -9.41 -1.28
CA VAL A 226 -7.99 -7.94 -1.08
C VAL A 226 -6.92 -7.22 -1.90
N VAL A 227 -5.68 -7.74 -1.96
CA VAL A 227 -4.64 -7.15 -2.82
C VAL A 227 -5.04 -7.24 -4.29
N ASN A 228 -5.56 -8.39 -4.74
CA ASN A 228 -5.99 -8.57 -6.13
C ASN A 228 -7.12 -7.63 -6.51
N ASN A 229 -8.13 -7.45 -5.64
CA ASN A 229 -9.21 -6.48 -5.87
C ASN A 229 -8.65 -5.07 -6.06
N PHE A 230 -7.73 -4.64 -5.19
CA PHE A 230 -7.06 -3.35 -5.35
C PHE A 230 -6.32 -3.25 -6.68
N LEU A 231 -5.55 -4.29 -7.06
CA LEU A 231 -4.82 -4.31 -8.32
C LEU A 231 -5.77 -4.21 -9.53
N THR A 232 -6.90 -4.92 -9.50
CA THR A 232 -7.94 -4.83 -10.52
C THR A 232 -8.53 -3.42 -10.61
N GLU A 233 -8.86 -2.78 -9.49
CA GLU A 233 -9.38 -1.39 -9.48
C GLU A 233 -8.40 -0.37 -10.07
N ILE A 234 -7.09 -0.59 -9.91
CA ILE A 234 -6.05 0.24 -10.52
C ILE A 234 -5.56 -0.29 -11.89
N GLY A 235 -6.33 -1.18 -12.52
CA GLY A 235 -6.06 -1.69 -13.87
C GLY A 235 -4.73 -2.45 -13.99
N ILE A 236 -4.29 -3.12 -12.93
CA ILE A 236 -3.19 -4.09 -12.97
C ILE A 236 -3.77 -5.49 -13.04
N GLU A 237 -3.54 -6.17 -14.16
CA GLU A 237 -3.90 -7.57 -14.31
C GLU A 237 -3.18 -8.44 -13.28
N ASN A 238 -3.96 -9.22 -12.53
CA ASN A 238 -3.43 -10.22 -11.62
C ASN A 238 -3.73 -11.61 -12.19
N ALA A 239 -2.74 -12.24 -12.83
CA ALA A 239 -2.87 -13.55 -13.50
C ALA A 239 -3.06 -14.76 -12.54
N ASN A 240 -3.65 -14.56 -11.36
CA ASN A 240 -3.71 -15.57 -10.29
C ASN A 240 -5.10 -15.75 -9.66
N ILE A 241 -6.15 -15.78 -10.48
CA ILE A 241 -7.37 -16.51 -10.13
C ILE A 241 -7.22 -17.89 -10.78
N ASN A 242 -6.77 -18.86 -9.97
CA ASN A 242 -6.78 -20.31 -10.22
C ASN A 242 -6.95 -20.73 -11.69
N LYS A 243 -5.83 -21.07 -12.36
CA LYS A 243 -5.78 -21.87 -13.61
C LYS A 243 -6.41 -23.27 -13.41
N LYS A 244 -7.70 -23.31 -13.11
CA LYS A 244 -8.49 -24.54 -13.06
C LYS A 244 -9.78 -24.47 -13.87
N GLU A 245 -10.16 -23.30 -14.39
CA GLU A 245 -11.11 -23.21 -15.49
C GLU A 245 -10.62 -22.16 -16.50
N ARG A 246 -10.57 -22.54 -17.78
CA ARG A 246 -10.48 -21.61 -18.91
C ARG A 246 -11.77 -20.78 -18.88
N LEU A 247 -11.78 -19.67 -18.15
CA LEU A 247 -12.73 -18.60 -18.46
C LEU A 247 -12.35 -18.09 -19.85
N ASN A 248 -13.32 -18.07 -20.76
CA ASN A 248 -13.12 -17.59 -22.12
C ASN A 248 -12.53 -16.18 -22.05
N SER A 249 -11.44 -15.95 -22.76
CA SER A 249 -10.78 -14.65 -22.93
C SER A 249 -11.77 -13.54 -23.28
N ASP A 250 -12.86 -13.88 -23.99
CA ASP A 250 -13.91 -12.94 -24.39
C ASP A 250 -14.75 -12.42 -23.22
N GLU A 251 -14.90 -13.19 -22.13
CA GLU A 251 -15.68 -12.79 -20.94
C GLU A 251 -14.84 -11.95 -19.96
N VAL A 252 -13.52 -12.19 -19.95
CA VAL A 252 -12.54 -11.36 -19.24
C VAL A 252 -12.33 -10.03 -19.97
N ASN A 253 -12.25 -10.07 -21.31
CA ASN A 253 -12.17 -8.86 -22.13
C ASN A 253 -13.48 -8.04 -22.10
N ALA A 254 -14.65 -8.68 -22.09
CA ALA A 254 -15.92 -7.96 -21.93
C ALA A 254 -16.06 -7.31 -20.55
N ASN A 255 -15.53 -7.91 -19.48
CA ASN A 255 -15.43 -7.24 -18.17
C ASN A 255 -14.41 -6.10 -18.17
N ASN A 256 -13.30 -6.21 -18.92
CA ASN A 256 -12.33 -5.11 -19.07
C ASN A 256 -12.90 -3.93 -19.87
N ASP A 257 -13.80 -4.17 -20.83
CA ASP A 257 -14.50 -3.11 -21.58
C ASP A 257 -15.61 -2.44 -20.75
N GLU A 258 -16.18 -3.13 -19.76
CA GLU A 258 -17.21 -2.60 -18.84
C GLU A 258 -16.62 -1.87 -17.61
N VAL A 259 -15.31 -2.00 -17.37
CA VAL A 259 -14.58 -1.35 -16.28
C VAL A 259 -13.68 -0.25 -16.85
N GLU A 260 -14.21 0.96 -16.96
CA GLU A 260 -13.34 2.16 -17.00
C GLU A 260 -12.48 2.14 -15.73
N SER A 261 -11.19 1.85 -15.88
CA SER A 261 -10.31 1.81 -14.72
C SER A 261 -10.20 3.22 -14.15
N ILE A 262 -10.21 3.36 -12.82
CA ILE A 262 -9.99 4.64 -12.14
C ILE A 262 -8.71 5.34 -12.65
N ILE A 263 -7.74 4.54 -13.10
CA ILE A 263 -6.48 5.00 -13.68
C ILE A 263 -6.67 5.70 -15.04
N ASP A 264 -7.62 5.29 -15.87
CA ASP A 264 -7.87 5.94 -17.17
C ASP A 264 -8.46 7.34 -16.98
N ILE A 265 -9.38 7.52 -16.02
CA ILE A 265 -9.91 8.83 -15.65
C ILE A 265 -8.76 9.74 -15.18
N VAL A 266 -7.93 9.23 -14.28
CA VAL A 266 -6.80 9.98 -13.73
C VAL A 266 -5.77 10.29 -14.81
N TYR A 267 -5.49 9.36 -15.72
CA TYR A 267 -4.62 9.58 -16.86
C TYR A 267 -5.16 10.68 -17.78
N GLY A 268 -6.45 10.66 -18.09
CA GLY A 268 -7.13 11.69 -18.88
C GLY A 268 -6.99 13.08 -18.25
N ASN A 269 -7.27 13.18 -16.95
CA ASN A 269 -7.15 14.43 -16.19
C ASN A 269 -5.72 14.97 -16.15
N LEU A 270 -4.73 14.09 -15.93
CA LEU A 270 -3.31 14.45 -15.93
C LEU A 270 -2.87 14.93 -17.31
N LYS A 271 -3.28 14.21 -18.37
CA LYS A 271 -2.96 14.55 -19.75
C LYS A 271 -3.55 15.91 -20.15
N GLU A 272 -4.82 16.15 -19.85
CA GLU A 272 -5.45 17.46 -20.08
C GLU A 272 -4.71 18.57 -19.31
N GLY A 273 -4.37 18.33 -18.05
CA GLY A 273 -3.61 19.28 -17.24
C GLY A 273 -2.23 19.60 -17.83
N PHE A 274 -1.52 18.59 -18.36
CA PHE A 274 -0.21 18.77 -18.98
C PHE A 274 -0.30 19.53 -20.30
N GLU A 275 -1.34 19.26 -21.11
CA GLU A 275 -1.62 20.01 -22.33
C GLU A 275 -1.89 21.49 -22.00
N LYS A 276 -2.72 21.78 -20.98
CA LYS A 276 -2.94 23.16 -20.51
C LYS A 276 -1.68 23.81 -20.00
N ALA A 277 -0.85 23.10 -19.24
CA ALA A 277 0.40 23.64 -18.72
C ALA A 277 1.36 24.04 -19.85
N ARG A 278 1.43 23.24 -20.91
CA ARG A 278 2.19 23.58 -22.12
C ARG A 278 1.60 24.80 -22.81
N ASP A 279 0.29 24.82 -23.04
CA ASP A 279 -0.35 25.84 -23.88
C ASP A 279 -0.47 27.20 -23.17
N VAL A 280 -0.67 27.20 -21.84
CA VAL A 280 -0.85 28.42 -21.02
C VAL A 280 0.48 28.93 -20.47
N LEU A 281 1.32 28.04 -19.93
CA LEU A 281 2.53 28.42 -19.18
C LEU A 281 3.82 28.17 -19.97
N GLY A 282 3.78 27.35 -21.02
CA GLY A 282 4.96 26.92 -21.77
C GLY A 282 5.77 25.86 -21.04
N ILE A 283 5.16 25.09 -20.13
CA ILE A 283 5.82 24.04 -19.35
C ILE A 283 5.66 22.71 -20.09
N ASP A 284 6.77 22.09 -20.49
CA ASP A 284 6.76 20.79 -21.16
C ASP A 284 6.76 19.64 -20.14
N MET A 285 5.71 18.82 -20.18
CA MET A 285 5.53 17.63 -19.36
C MET A 285 4.86 16.55 -20.19
N SER A 286 5.12 15.28 -19.89
CA SER A 286 4.45 14.16 -20.54
C SER A 286 4.07 13.08 -19.55
N ILE A 287 3.02 12.33 -19.90
CA ILE A 287 2.55 11.19 -19.14
C ILE A 287 2.17 10.05 -20.07
N GLU A 288 2.57 8.84 -19.68
CA GLU A 288 2.23 7.60 -20.36
C GLU A 288 1.75 6.58 -19.34
N LEU A 289 0.77 5.77 -19.75
CA LEU A 289 0.36 4.60 -18.98
C LEU A 289 1.38 3.48 -19.17
N ASN A 290 1.86 2.95 -18.05
CA ASN A 290 2.69 1.75 -18.03
C ASN A 290 1.79 0.51 -18.15
N ARG A 291 1.35 0.18 -19.36
CA ARG A 291 0.61 -1.06 -19.64
C ARG A 291 1.61 -2.21 -19.71
N PRO A 292 1.41 -3.32 -18.98
CA PRO A 292 2.23 -4.51 -19.20
C PRO A 292 2.13 -4.90 -20.68
N GLU A 293 3.26 -5.19 -21.33
CA GLU A 293 3.27 -5.68 -22.72
C GLU A 293 2.36 -6.90 -22.81
N GLU A 294 1.38 -6.86 -23.72
CA GLU A 294 0.62 -8.04 -24.11
C GLU A 294 1.64 -9.09 -24.54
N ALA A 295 1.59 -10.27 -23.91
CA ALA A 295 2.43 -11.38 -24.34
C ALA A 295 2.16 -11.63 -25.83
N PRO A 296 3.18 -11.66 -26.71
CA PRO A 296 2.93 -11.82 -28.13
C PRO A 296 2.15 -13.10 -28.37
N ASP A 297 1.01 -12.99 -29.05
CA ASP A 297 0.17 -14.10 -29.46
C ASP A 297 1.05 -15.19 -30.08
N GLN A 298 1.07 -16.36 -29.43
CA GLN A 298 1.79 -17.53 -29.95
C GLN A 298 1.09 -18.17 -31.16
N GLU A 299 0.05 -17.56 -31.73
CA GLU A 299 -0.69 -18.10 -32.86
C GLU A 299 -0.04 -17.86 -34.24
N ALA A 300 1.08 -17.13 -34.32
CA ALA A 300 1.77 -16.86 -35.59
C ALA A 300 2.90 -17.86 -35.95
N ARG A 301 3.01 -19.03 -35.30
CA ARG A 301 4.09 -20.01 -35.56
C ARG A 301 3.67 -21.42 -35.97
N GLU A 302 2.40 -21.68 -36.24
CA GLU A 302 1.93 -22.98 -36.77
C GLU A 302 1.35 -22.90 -38.19
N GLY A 303 1.63 -21.82 -38.94
CA GLY A 303 1.16 -21.64 -40.32
C GLY A 303 2.24 -21.77 -41.39
N GLY A 304 3.25 -22.61 -41.19
CA GLY A 304 4.46 -22.61 -42.02
C GLY A 304 5.06 -23.99 -42.34
N GLU A 305 4.25 -25.03 -42.48
CA GLU A 305 4.64 -26.23 -43.23
C GLU A 305 3.41 -26.78 -43.97
N GLU A 306 3.17 -26.28 -45.18
CA GLU A 306 2.59 -27.07 -46.28
C GLU A 306 2.96 -26.38 -47.61
N ASP A 307 3.46 -27.21 -48.54
CA ASP A 307 3.72 -26.99 -49.97
C ASP A 307 4.95 -26.16 -50.42
N VAL A 308 6.07 -26.84 -50.71
CA VAL A 308 6.54 -27.30 -52.05
C VAL A 308 7.88 -28.06 -51.91
#